data_AF-A0A382Z3P5-F1
#
_entry.id   AF-A0A382Z3P5-F1
#
_cell.length_a   1.000
_cell.length_b   1.000
_cell.length_c   1.000
_cell.angle_alpha   90.00
_cell.angle_beta   90.00
_cell.angle_gamma   90.00
#
_symmetry.space_group_name_H-M   'P 1'
#
loop_
_entity.id
_entity.type
_entity.pdbx_description
1 polymer ?
#
loop_
_entity_poly.entity_id
_entity_poly.type
_entity_poly.pdbx_seq_one_letter_code
_entity_poly.pdbx_strand_id
1 'polypeptide(L)' 'MLKVRFPFATRSVAFFAVPVLAFLSLTMPLSAQVNDDATNADRLQYLDIFEMEVAADPRISPDGSRVVYVRRG' A
#
# COMPACT_ATOMS: atom_id res chain seq x y z
N MET A 1 -32.61 -59.12 1.77
CA MET A 1 -31.55 -58.62 2.68
C MET A 1 -30.67 -57.65 1.90
N LEU A 2 -30.85 -56.35 2.10
CA LEU A 2 -30.21 -55.28 1.32
C LEU A 2 -28.85 -54.92 1.94
N LYS A 3 -27.76 -55.14 1.20
CA LYS A 3 -26.39 -54.86 1.67
C LYS A 3 -25.96 -53.48 1.15
N VAL A 4 -26.25 -52.45 1.94
CA VAL A 4 -25.85 -51.06 1.63
C VAL A 4 -24.33 -50.95 1.77
N ARG A 5 -23.64 -50.59 0.68
CA ARG A 5 -22.19 -50.37 0.67
C ARG A 5 -21.94 -48.87 0.57
N PHE A 6 -21.61 -48.22 1.68
CA PHE A 6 -21.18 -46.82 1.70
C PHE A 6 -19.68 -46.72 1.36
N PRO A 7 -19.25 -45.94 0.35
CA PRO A 7 -17.85 -45.61 0.15
C PRO A 7 -17.54 -44.28 0.85
N PHE A 8 -17.15 -44.33 2.13
CA PHE A 8 -16.60 -43.18 2.84
C PHE A 8 -15.18 -43.54 3.30
N ALA A 9 -14.15 -43.18 2.53
CA ALA A 9 -12.78 -43.33 3.06
C ALA A 9 -11.66 -42.51 2.41
N THR A 10 -11.87 -41.74 1.33
CA THR A 10 -10.68 -41.17 0.62
C THR A 10 -10.76 -39.70 0.25
N ARG A 11 -11.91 -39.01 0.40
CA ARG A 11 -12.02 -37.58 0.02
C ARG A 11 -11.78 -36.56 1.17
N SER A 12 -11.63 -37.01 2.41
CA SER A 12 -11.62 -36.09 3.58
C SER A 12 -10.28 -35.41 3.86
N VAL A 13 -9.14 -36.04 3.58
CA VAL A 13 -7.82 -35.47 3.94
C VAL A 13 -7.53 -34.17 3.17
N ALA A 14 -7.91 -34.11 1.89
CA ALA A 14 -7.72 -32.91 1.07
C ALA A 14 -8.64 -31.74 1.48
N PHE A 15 -9.81 -32.02 2.04
CA PHE A 15 -10.79 -30.99 2.45
C PHE A 15 -10.38 -30.26 3.75
N PHE A 16 -9.67 -30.95 4.65
CA PHE A 16 -9.12 -30.35 5.88
C PHE A 16 -7.71 -29.74 5.69
N ALA A 17 -6.96 -30.15 4.67
CA ALA A 17 -5.62 -29.63 4.43
C ALA A 17 -5.61 -28.15 4.05
N VAL A 18 -6.57 -27.69 3.23
CA VAL A 18 -6.65 -26.29 2.78
C VAL A 18 -6.92 -25.31 3.93
N PRO A 19 -7.92 -25.50 4.81
CA PRO A 19 -8.14 -24.57 5.93
C PRO A 19 -6.98 -24.59 6.93
N VAL A 20 -6.33 -25.75 7.14
CA VAL A 20 -5.13 -25.84 8.00
C VAL A 20 -3.97 -25.05 7.40
N LEU A 21 -3.73 -25.16 6.09
CA LEU A 21 -2.67 -24.42 5.41
C LEU A 21 -2.93 -22.90 5.40
N ALA A 22 -4.19 -22.50 5.21
CA ALA A 22 -4.60 -21.10 5.30
C ALA A 22 -4.42 -20.56 6.73
N PHE A 23 -4.82 -21.32 7.75
CA PHE A 23 -4.62 -20.91 9.15
C PHE A 23 -3.13 -20.83 9.50
N LEU A 24 -2.30 -21.72 8.95
CA LEU A 24 -0.86 -21.70 9.14
C LEU A 24 -0.21 -20.47 8.49
N SER A 25 -0.64 -20.06 7.29
CA SER A 25 -0.07 -18.89 6.59
C SER A 25 -0.40 -17.57 7.27
N LEU A 26 -1.53 -17.48 7.98
CA LEU A 26 -1.91 -16.32 8.79
C LEU A 26 -0.98 -16.07 9.99
N THR A 27 -0.24 -17.08 10.45
CA THR A 27 0.72 -16.95 11.56
C THR A 27 2.13 -16.55 11.12
N MET A 28 2.39 -16.53 9.81
CA MET A 28 3.71 -16.15 9.31
C MET A 28 3.91 -14.63 9.48
N PRO A 29 5.03 -14.20 10.09
CA PRO A 29 5.36 -12.79 10.14
C PRO A 29 5.58 -12.30 8.70
N LEU A 30 4.82 -11.27 8.31
CA LEU A 30 5.02 -10.61 7.04
C LEU A 30 6.25 -9.71 7.17
N SER A 31 7.25 -9.91 6.32
CA SER A 31 8.41 -9.02 6.26
C SER A 31 7.94 -7.61 5.88
N ALA A 32 8.46 -6.60 6.58
CA ALA A 32 8.26 -5.21 6.17
C ALA A 32 8.85 -5.00 4.77
N GLN A 33 8.08 -4.40 3.87
CA GLN A 33 8.57 -4.03 2.55
C GLN A 33 9.47 -2.80 2.70
N VAL A 34 10.76 -2.96 2.38
CA VAL A 34 11.70 -1.85 2.25
C VAL A 34 11.66 -1.38 0.80
N ASN A 35 11.50 -0.07 0.60
CA ASN A 35 11.61 0.53 -0.72
C ASN A 35 13.08 0.85 -0.98
N ASP A 36 13.78 0.00 -1.73
CA ASP A 36 15.20 0.18 -2.05
C ASP A 36 15.44 1.47 -2.88
N ASP A 37 14.44 1.90 -3.64
CA ASP A 37 14.46 3.16 -4.38
C ASP A 37 14.18 4.39 -3.50
N ALA A 38 13.92 4.22 -2.20
CA ALA A 38 13.65 5.35 -1.32
C ALA A 38 14.85 6.31 -1.21
N THR A 39 16.06 5.90 -1.55
CA THR A 39 17.22 6.82 -1.54
C THR A 39 17.52 7.42 -2.92
N ASN A 40 16.72 7.09 -3.93
CA ASN A 40 16.90 7.62 -5.27
C ASN A 40 16.51 9.11 -5.31
N ALA A 41 17.45 9.96 -5.70
CA ALA A 41 17.27 11.41 -5.78
C ALA A 41 16.19 11.85 -6.79
N ASP A 42 15.82 10.98 -7.74
CA ASP A 42 14.74 11.24 -8.70
C ASP A 42 13.34 11.04 -8.11
N ARG A 43 13.24 10.65 -6.83
CA ARG A 43 11.97 10.47 -6.12
C ARG A 43 11.85 11.39 -4.92
N LEU A 44 10.66 11.97 -4.79
CA LEU A 44 10.29 12.78 -3.62
C LEU A 44 10.37 11.95 -2.34
N GLN A 45 11.11 12.49 -1.38
CA GLN A 45 11.25 11.98 -0.03
C GLN A 45 10.32 12.71 0.93
N TYR A 46 10.07 12.09 2.08
CA TYR A 46 9.25 12.71 3.13
C TYR A 46 9.84 14.03 3.64
N LEU A 47 11.17 14.14 3.67
CA LEU A 47 11.84 15.36 4.15
C LEU A 47 11.73 16.51 3.14
N ASP A 48 11.66 16.21 1.85
CA ASP A 48 11.54 17.21 0.78
C ASP A 48 10.28 18.08 0.95
N ILE A 49 9.24 17.58 1.63
CA ILE A 49 8.01 18.32 1.91
C ILE A 49 8.29 19.63 2.66
N PHE A 50 9.30 19.63 3.53
CA PHE A 50 9.69 20.81 4.31
C PHE A 50 10.55 21.80 3.53
N GLU A 51 11.05 21.42 2.37
CA GLU A 51 11.79 22.28 1.45
C GLU A 51 10.87 22.87 0.36
N MET A 52 9.62 22.42 0.28
CA MET A 52 8.66 22.93 -0.69
C MET A 52 8.14 24.31 -0.32
N GLU A 53 7.92 25.13 -1.33
CA GLU A 53 7.43 26.48 -1.17
C GLU A 53 6.27 26.76 -2.12
N VAL A 54 5.28 27.47 -1.62
CA VAL A 54 4.04 27.77 -2.33
C VAL A 54 3.82 29.27 -2.38
N ALA A 55 3.57 29.78 -3.58
CA ALA A 55 3.07 31.14 -3.77
C ALA A 55 1.56 31.18 -3.46
N ALA A 56 1.16 32.04 -2.53
CA ALA A 56 -0.21 32.23 -2.10
C ALA A 56 -0.65 33.69 -2.31
N ASP A 57 -1.95 33.92 -2.47
CA ASP A 57 -2.55 35.25 -2.63
C ASP A 57 -1.85 36.14 -3.71
N PRO A 58 -1.76 35.68 -4.96
CA PRO A 58 -1.15 36.48 -6.02
C PRO A 58 -2.04 37.68 -6.35
N ARG A 59 -1.44 38.87 -6.38
CA ARG A 59 -2.10 40.12 -6.81
C ARG A 59 -1.32 40.78 -7.93
N ILE A 60 -2.04 41.10 -9.00
CA ILE A 60 -1.49 41.71 -10.22
C ILE A 60 -1.75 43.22 -10.16
N SER A 61 -0.78 44.04 -10.59
CA SER A 61 -0.97 45.48 -10.72
C SER A 61 -1.99 45.82 -11.82
N PRO A 62 -2.69 46.96 -11.76
CA PRO A 62 -3.71 47.31 -12.77
C PRO A 62 -3.17 47.41 -14.20
N ASP A 63 -1.90 47.78 -14.37
CA ASP A 63 -1.19 47.85 -15.65
C ASP A 63 -0.54 46.51 -16.05
N GLY A 64 -0.65 45.47 -15.22
CA GLY A 64 -0.09 44.13 -15.46
C GLY A 64 1.43 44.03 -15.36
N SER A 65 2.14 45.12 -15.04
CA SER A 65 3.60 45.13 -15.05
C SER A 65 4.24 44.42 -13.84
N ARG A 66 3.46 44.16 -12.78
CA ARG A 66 3.95 43.56 -11.53
C ARG A 66 2.96 42.56 -10.95
N VAL A 67 3.51 41.54 -10.29
CA VAL A 67 2.76 40.60 -9.46
C VAL A 67 3.42 40.51 -8.09
N VAL A 68 2.62 40.62 -7.03
CA VAL A 68 3.05 40.38 -5.65
C VAL A 68 2.34 39.14 -5.12
N TYR A 69 3.00 38.39 -4.24
CA TYR A 69 2.43 37.18 -3.64
C TYR A 69 3.02 36.95 -2.24
N VAL A 70 2.35 36.12 -1.45
CA VAL A 70 2.82 35.62 -0.16
C VAL A 70 3.56 34.30 -0.38
N ARG A 71 4.82 34.23 0.03
CA ARG A 71 5.59 32.98 -0.02
C ARG A 71 5.38 32.19 1.27
N ARG A 72 4.99 30.92 1.14
CA ARG A 72 4.83 30.00 2.28
C ARG A 72 5.78 28.83 2.09
N GLY A 73 6.60 28.56 3.09
CA GLY A 73 7.46 27.40 3.26
C GLY A 73 7.50 27.05 4.73
#